data_AF-A0AAE2M577-F1
#
_entry.id   AF-A0AAE2M577-F1
#
_cell.length_a   1.000
_cell.length_b   1.000
_cell.length_c   1.000
_cell.angle_alpha   90.00
_cell.angle_beta   90.00
_cell.angle_gamma   90.00
#
_symmetry.space_group_name_H-M   'P 1'
#
loop_
_entity.id
_entity.type
_entity.pdbx_description
1 polymer ?
#
loop_
_entity_poly.entity_id
_entity_poly.type
_entity_poly.pdbx_seq_one_letter_code
_entity_poly.pdbx_strand_id
1 'polypeptide(L)'
;MSKEWVTVQECMGIPGFPNTAPAVRKRLEDLACGIEGSKRKKAGTKAFEYSIKILPTHARCVFDNRQEVDSENVSDEPYRSDLLEFWIMIFKLLTPRQQKDCIELFKNRGIQALLPEILNSDDSKEISEQCNSYEQVESAPNLSTQNKAG
;
A
#
# COMPACT_ATOMS: atom_id res chain seq x y z
N MET A 1 -19.39 12.40 12.71
CA MET A 1 -18.68 13.69 12.55
C MET A 1 -17.25 13.38 12.18
N SER A 2 -16.81 13.75 10.98
CA SER A 2 -15.40 13.67 10.57
C SER A 2 -14.60 14.67 11.39
N LYS A 3 -13.45 14.24 11.92
CA LYS A 3 -12.56 15.16 12.62
C LYS A 3 -11.87 16.06 11.58
N GLU A 4 -11.67 17.33 11.90
CA GLU A 4 -10.99 18.28 10.98
C GLU A 4 -9.56 18.64 11.43
N TRP A 5 -9.27 18.49 12.72
CA TRP A 5 -8.02 18.92 13.34
C TRP A 5 -7.43 17.83 14.22
N VAL A 6 -6.12 17.62 14.13
CA VAL A 6 -5.38 16.64 14.90
C VAL A 6 -4.29 17.28 15.74
N THR A 7 -4.01 16.65 16.88
CA THR A 7 -2.89 17.00 17.75
C THR A 7 -1.71 16.06 17.52
N VAL A 8 -0.54 16.48 17.99
CA VAL A 8 0.69 15.66 17.99
C VAL A 8 0.45 14.30 18.67
N GLN A 9 -0.30 14.26 19.78
CA GLN A 9 -0.53 13.02 20.52
C GLN A 9 -1.38 12.02 19.73
N GLU A 10 -2.34 12.51 18.95
CA GLU A 10 -3.22 11.67 18.15
C GLU A 10 -2.52 11.09 16.92
N CYS A 11 -1.43 11.73 16.47
CA CYS A 11 -0.60 11.24 15.38
C CYS A 11 0.57 10.37 15.85
N MET A 12 0.72 10.10 17.15
CA MET A 12 1.77 9.21 17.63
C MET A 12 1.39 7.76 17.36
N GLY A 13 2.25 7.04 16.63
CA GLY A 13 2.05 5.61 16.35
C GLY A 13 0.95 5.28 15.35
N ILE A 14 0.38 6.27 14.66
CA ILE A 14 -0.45 6.00 13.48
C ILE A 14 0.43 5.58 12.30
N PRO A 15 -0.09 4.85 11.30
CA PRO A 15 0.67 4.45 10.12
C PRO A 15 1.39 5.65 9.48
N GLY A 16 2.69 5.50 9.21
CA GLY A 16 3.51 6.56 8.62
C GLY A 16 4.02 7.64 9.59
N PHE A 17 3.70 7.55 10.89
CA PHE A 17 4.15 8.51 11.89
C PHE A 17 5.07 7.88 12.96
N PRO A 18 6.04 8.64 13.49
CA PRO A 18 6.88 8.18 14.59
C PRO A 18 6.12 7.96 15.90
N ASN A 19 6.75 7.27 16.85
CA ASN A 19 6.19 7.02 18.19
C ASN A 19 6.56 8.09 19.23
N THR A 20 7.26 9.16 18.85
CA THR A 20 7.71 10.19 19.79
C THR A 20 7.13 11.56 19.43
N ALA A 21 6.63 12.29 20.43
CA ALA A 21 6.02 13.60 20.24
C ALA A 21 6.92 14.62 19.52
N PRO A 22 8.25 14.71 19.77
CA PRO A 22 9.13 15.61 19.02
C PRO A 22 9.22 15.27 17.53
N ALA A 23 9.32 13.98 17.19
CA ALA A 23 9.44 13.55 15.80
C ALA A 23 8.13 13.70 15.04
N VAL A 24 7.00 13.39 15.68
CA VAL A 24 5.66 13.63 15.12
C VAL A 24 5.42 15.12 14.90
N ARG A 25 5.77 15.97 15.87
CA ARG A 25 5.67 17.43 15.69
C ARG A 25 6.47 17.89 14.49
N LYS A 26 7.74 17.47 14.38
CA LYS A 26 8.58 17.82 13.22
C LYS A 26 7.91 17.41 11.91
N ARG A 27 7.39 16.18 11.82
CA ARG A 27 6.69 15.69 10.63
C ARG A 27 5.45 16.53 10.30
N LEU A 28 4.67 16.92 11.29
CA LEU A 28 3.48 17.78 11.10
C LEU A 28 3.86 19.20 10.67
N GLU A 29 4.96 19.77 11.20
CA GLU A 29 5.48 21.06 10.73
C GLU A 29 5.96 20.97 9.27
N ASP A 30 6.67 19.89 8.92
CA ASP A 30 7.14 19.66 7.54
C ASP A 30 5.98 19.58 6.55
N LEU A 31 4.88 18.89 6.93
CA LEU A 31 3.66 18.78 6.13
C LEU A 31 2.85 20.08 6.07
N ALA A 32 2.90 20.88 7.13
CA ALA A 32 2.23 22.19 7.19
C ALA A 32 3.03 23.30 6.48
N CYS A 33 4.29 23.06 6.18
CA CYS A 33 5.20 24.04 5.59
C CYS A 33 4.68 24.53 4.23
N GLY A 34 4.48 25.84 4.10
CA GLY A 34 3.97 26.46 2.88
C GLY A 34 2.44 26.38 2.69
N ILE A 35 1.69 25.80 3.64
CA ILE A 35 0.23 25.73 3.58
C ILE A 35 -0.37 26.66 4.63
N GLU A 36 -0.89 27.81 4.21
CA GLU A 36 -1.52 28.77 5.11
C GLU A 36 -2.80 28.19 5.74
N GLY A 37 -3.02 28.50 7.03
CA GLY A 37 -4.18 28.02 7.78
C GLY A 37 -4.16 26.52 8.11
N SER A 38 -3.10 25.78 7.78
CA SER A 38 -2.97 24.35 8.10
C SER A 38 -2.62 24.06 9.57
N LYS A 39 -2.17 25.08 10.31
CA LYS A 39 -1.79 25.00 11.73
C LYS A 39 -2.51 26.07 12.52
N ARG A 40 -3.06 25.70 13.67
CA ARG A 40 -3.68 26.64 14.61
C ARG A 40 -3.28 26.33 16.05
N LYS A 41 -3.40 27.33 16.92
CA LYS A 41 -3.30 27.12 18.36
C LYS A 41 -4.65 26.65 18.88
N LYS A 42 -4.65 25.58 19.67
CA LYS A 42 -5.86 25.08 20.32
C LYS A 42 -6.34 26.09 21.37
N ALA A 43 -7.61 26.50 21.28
CA ALA A 43 -8.20 27.44 22.22
C ALA A 43 -8.08 26.92 23.67
N GLY A 44 -7.67 27.78 24.59
CA GLY A 44 -7.52 27.45 26.01
C GLY A 44 -6.29 26.61 26.39
N THR A 45 -5.43 26.22 25.44
CA THR A 45 -4.21 25.45 25.75
C THR A 45 -2.97 25.99 25.03
N LYS A 46 -1.78 25.49 25.42
CA LYS A 46 -0.52 25.75 24.71
C LYS A 46 -0.29 24.78 23.53
N ALA A 47 -1.23 23.88 23.25
CA ALA A 47 -1.09 22.88 22.19
C ALA A 47 -1.39 23.47 20.81
N PHE A 48 -0.69 22.95 19.79
CA PHE A 48 -1.00 23.21 18.39
C PHE A 48 -1.82 22.06 17.80
N GLU A 49 -2.71 22.42 16.89
CA GLU A 49 -3.52 21.53 16.09
C GLU A 49 -3.19 21.74 14.61
N TYR A 50 -3.25 20.66 13.84
CA TYR A 50 -2.96 20.64 12.41
C TYR A 50 -4.17 20.11 11.66
N SER A 51 -4.42 20.63 10.46
CA SER A 51 -5.54 20.20 9.62
C SER A 51 -5.35 18.74 9.19
N ILE A 52 -6.39 17.92 9.25
CA ILE A 52 -6.31 16.53 8.76
C ILE A 52 -6.00 16.49 7.26
N LYS A 53 -6.33 17.55 6.51
CA LYS A 53 -6.10 17.62 5.06
C LYS A 53 -4.61 17.63 4.68
N ILE A 54 -3.72 18.03 5.59
CA ILE A 54 -2.26 17.99 5.32
C ILE A 54 -1.64 16.62 5.61
N LEU A 55 -2.41 15.69 6.20
CA LEU A 55 -1.93 14.35 6.45
C LEU A 55 -1.97 13.52 5.16
N PRO A 56 -1.04 12.59 4.97
CA PRO A 56 -1.11 11.58 3.91
C PRO A 56 -2.42 10.78 3.95
N THR A 57 -2.85 10.23 2.82
CA THR A 57 -4.16 9.57 2.66
C THR A 57 -4.37 8.43 3.66
N HIS A 58 -3.39 7.54 3.80
CA HIS A 58 -3.41 6.48 4.81
C HIS A 58 -3.57 6.98 6.26
N ALA A 59 -2.95 8.11 6.60
CA ALA A 59 -3.03 8.67 7.96
C ALA A 59 -4.38 9.35 8.19
N ARG A 60 -5.02 9.87 7.13
CA ARG A 60 -6.37 10.44 7.19
C ARG A 60 -7.42 9.38 7.50
N CYS A 61 -7.26 8.14 6.99
CA CYS A 61 -8.17 7.03 7.25
C CYS A 61 -8.36 6.74 8.75
N VAL A 62 -7.34 6.97 9.59
CA VAL A 62 -7.44 6.81 11.05
C VAL A 62 -8.43 7.79 11.69
N PHE A 63 -8.62 8.95 11.07
CA PHE A 63 -9.48 10.03 11.58
C PHE A 63 -10.81 10.16 10.83
N ASP A 64 -10.97 9.41 9.75
CA ASP A 64 -12.20 9.35 8.97
C ASP A 64 -13.08 8.25 9.55
N ASN A 65 -14.12 8.61 10.29
CA ASN A 65 -15.11 7.68 10.84
C ASN A 65 -16.06 7.12 9.76
N ARG A 66 -15.62 7.03 8.50
CA ARG A 66 -16.40 6.41 7.44
C ARG A 66 -16.34 4.90 7.70
N GLN A 67 -17.36 4.44 8.42
CA GLN A 67 -17.76 3.06 8.53
C GLN A 67 -17.50 2.35 7.20
N GLU A 68 -16.84 1.20 7.28
CA GLU A 68 -16.54 0.29 6.18
C GLU A 68 -17.60 0.40 5.08
N VAL A 69 -17.25 1.03 3.96
CA VAL A 69 -18.07 1.01 2.75
C VAL A 69 -17.33 0.10 1.78
N ASP A 70 -17.76 -1.15 1.79
CA ASP A 70 -17.68 -2.18 0.75
C ASP A 70 -16.47 -2.11 -0.21
N SER A 71 -15.59 -3.09 0.00
CA SER A 71 -14.28 -3.37 -0.62
C SER A 71 -14.18 -3.48 -2.15
N GLU A 72 -15.13 -3.06 -2.98
CA GLU A 72 -15.10 -3.50 -4.39
C GLU A 72 -14.91 -2.43 -5.47
N ASN A 73 -14.80 -1.14 -5.17
CA ASN A 73 -14.54 -0.12 -6.21
C ASN A 73 -13.81 1.14 -5.71
N VAL A 74 -12.71 0.99 -4.96
CA VAL A 74 -11.77 2.10 -4.75
C VAL A 74 -10.75 2.04 -5.89
N SER A 75 -10.81 3.00 -6.83
CA SER A 75 -9.78 3.15 -7.86
C SER A 75 -8.40 3.12 -7.20
N ASP A 76 -7.58 2.13 -7.58
CA ASP A 76 -6.32 1.72 -6.95
C ASP A 76 -5.19 2.79 -6.99
N GLU A 77 -5.46 3.94 -7.60
CA GLU A 77 -4.44 4.96 -7.91
C GLU A 77 -3.94 5.78 -6.72
N PRO A 78 -4.80 6.30 -5.82
CA PRO A 78 -4.35 7.00 -4.63
C PRO A 78 -3.53 6.08 -3.71
N TYR A 79 -3.82 4.78 -3.71
CA TYR A 79 -3.10 3.78 -2.91
C TYR A 79 -1.70 3.49 -3.47
N ARG A 80 -1.54 3.41 -4.79
CA ARG A 80 -0.21 3.23 -5.42
C ARG A 80 0.74 4.40 -5.17
N SER A 81 0.23 5.63 -5.22
CA SER A 81 1.03 6.82 -4.91
C SER A 81 1.52 6.82 -3.45
N ASP A 82 0.65 6.47 -2.51
CA ASP A 82 1.00 6.35 -1.08
C ASP A 82 2.06 5.26 -0.85
N LEU A 83 1.93 4.08 -1.48
CA LEU A 83 2.90 2.98 -1.38
C LEU A 83 4.29 3.38 -1.89
N LEU A 84 4.36 4.15 -2.99
CA LEU A 84 5.63 4.65 -3.51
C LEU A 84 6.28 5.66 -2.56
N GLU A 85 5.50 6.56 -1.96
CA GLU A 85 6.02 7.51 -0.97
C GLU A 85 6.59 6.80 0.26
N PHE A 86 5.91 5.77 0.75
CA PHE A 86 6.42 4.93 1.83
C PHE A 86 7.70 4.20 1.44
N TRP A 87 7.74 3.64 0.23
CA TRP A 87 8.93 2.98 -0.28
C TRP A 87 10.13 3.94 -0.32
N ILE A 88 9.93 5.15 -0.85
CA ILE A 88 10.96 6.21 -0.88
C ILE A 88 11.41 6.57 0.53
N MET A 89 10.47 6.69 1.48
CA MET A 89 10.79 6.98 2.87
C MET A 89 11.66 5.89 3.50
N ILE A 90 11.26 4.62 3.38
CA ILE A 90 11.99 3.47 3.92
C ILE A 90 13.39 3.38 3.28
N PHE A 91 13.46 3.51 1.95
CA PHE A 91 14.72 3.47 1.22
C PHE A 91 15.69 4.56 1.68
N LYS A 92 15.19 5.77 1.98
CA LYS A 92 15.98 6.88 2.53
C LYS A 92 16.50 6.64 3.95
N LEU A 93 15.89 5.75 4.73
CA LEU A 93 16.37 5.39 6.07
C LEU A 93 17.53 4.38 6.05
N LEU A 94 17.77 3.72 4.91
CA LEU A 94 18.90 2.83 4.72
C LEU A 94 20.22 3.60 4.59
N THR A 95 21.33 2.98 4.99
CA THR A 95 22.67 3.55 4.74
C THR A 95 22.98 3.63 3.24
N PRO A 96 23.88 4.51 2.79
CA PRO A 96 24.24 4.61 1.36
C PRO A 96 24.72 3.27 0.76
N ARG A 97 25.39 2.46 1.58
CA ARG A 97 25.83 1.11 1.19
C ARG A 97 24.63 0.18 0.98
N GLN A 98 23.71 0.12 1.95
CA GLN A 98 22.50 -0.68 1.85
C GLN A 98 21.60 -0.25 0.69
N GLN A 99 21.49 1.04 0.40
CA GLN A 99 20.76 1.54 -0.76
C GLN A 99 21.33 1.01 -2.07
N LYS A 100 22.66 1.07 -2.22
CA LYS A 100 23.36 0.53 -3.39
C LYS A 100 23.13 -0.98 -3.52
N ASP A 101 23.27 -1.71 -2.43
CA ASP A 101 23.07 -3.15 -2.40
C ASP A 101 21.61 -3.51 -2.78
N CYS A 102 20.61 -2.80 -2.24
CA CYS A 102 19.21 -2.96 -2.61
C CYS A 102 18.95 -2.71 -4.10
N ILE A 103 19.54 -1.64 -4.68
CA ILE A 103 19.40 -1.34 -6.11
C ILE A 103 20.01 -2.46 -6.96
N GLU A 104 21.20 -2.94 -6.61
CA GLU A 104 21.84 -4.03 -7.37
C GLU A 104 21.08 -5.35 -7.24
N LEU A 105 20.61 -5.69 -6.04
CA LEU A 105 19.76 -6.86 -5.81
C LEU A 105 18.48 -6.79 -6.63
N PHE A 106 17.78 -5.65 -6.60
CA PHE A 106 16.56 -5.45 -7.36
C PHE A 106 16.80 -5.52 -8.87
N LYS A 107 17.84 -4.85 -9.39
CA LYS A 107 18.20 -4.87 -10.82
C LYS A 107 18.51 -6.27 -11.32
N ASN A 108 19.20 -7.08 -10.51
CA ASN A 108 19.70 -8.38 -10.94
C ASN A 108 18.71 -9.53 -10.72
N ARG A 109 17.81 -9.42 -9.74
CA ARG A 109 16.95 -10.53 -9.31
C ARG A 109 15.48 -10.14 -9.11
N GLY A 110 15.10 -8.87 -9.26
CA GLY A 110 13.74 -8.40 -9.04
C GLY A 110 13.33 -8.39 -7.56
N ILE A 111 12.01 -8.26 -7.32
CA ILE A 111 11.46 -8.08 -5.97
C ILE A 111 11.72 -9.27 -5.03
N GLN A 112 11.83 -10.48 -5.57
CA GLN A 112 12.12 -11.72 -4.81
C GLN A 112 13.41 -11.65 -3.99
N ALA A 113 14.42 -10.93 -4.47
CA ALA A 113 15.69 -10.81 -3.77
C ALA A 113 15.70 -9.69 -2.75
N LEU A 114 14.73 -8.79 -2.84
CA LEU A 114 14.58 -7.65 -1.94
C LEU A 114 13.70 -8.01 -0.74
N LEU A 115 12.62 -8.76 -0.98
CA LEU A 115 11.59 -9.10 -0.01
C LEU A 115 11.10 -10.55 -0.22
N PRO A 116 11.94 -11.56 0.07
CA PRO A 116 11.63 -12.97 -0.20
C PRO A 116 10.38 -13.45 0.54
N GLU A 117 10.11 -12.94 1.74
CA GLU A 117 8.94 -13.31 2.56
C GLU A 117 7.59 -12.94 1.92
N ILE A 118 7.54 -11.88 1.10
CA ILE A 118 6.29 -11.41 0.46
C ILE A 118 5.85 -12.36 -0.67
N LEU A 119 6.78 -13.11 -1.25
CA LEU A 119 6.46 -14.08 -2.31
C LEU A 119 6.28 -15.50 -1.76
N ASN A 120 6.68 -15.74 -0.51
CA ASN A 120 6.47 -17.00 0.19
C ASN A 120 5.13 -17.05 0.92
N SER A 121 4.39 -15.93 1.02
CA SER A 121 2.99 -15.96 1.44
C SER A 121 2.16 -16.61 0.33
N ASP A 122 1.80 -17.87 0.55
CA ASP A 122 1.05 -18.76 -0.33
C ASP A 122 -0.44 -18.33 -0.47
N ASP A 123 -0.68 -17.05 -0.81
CA ASP A 123 -2.01 -16.52 -1.14
C ASP A 123 -2.42 -16.87 -2.59
N SER A 124 -1.60 -17.66 -3.29
CA SER A 124 -1.86 -18.20 -4.62
C SER A 124 -2.88 -19.37 -4.67
N LYS A 125 -3.69 -19.59 -3.63
CA LYS A 125 -4.61 -20.74 -3.60
C LYS A 125 -5.95 -20.56 -4.31
N GLU A 126 -6.29 -19.41 -4.90
CA GLU A 126 -7.67 -19.25 -5.45
C GLU A 126 -7.83 -18.77 -6.89
N ILE A 127 -6.77 -18.58 -7.70
CA ILE A 127 -6.94 -18.02 -9.07
C ILE A 127 -6.58 -18.99 -10.19
N SER A 128 -6.11 -20.22 -9.90
CA SER A 128 -5.69 -21.16 -10.96
C SER A 128 -6.72 -22.21 -11.38
N GLU A 129 -7.89 -22.30 -10.74
CA GLU A 129 -8.89 -23.34 -11.08
C GLU A 129 -10.00 -22.90 -12.04
N GLN A 130 -10.07 -21.63 -12.45
CA GLN A 130 -11.18 -21.15 -13.29
C GLN A 130 -10.89 -21.04 -14.80
N CYS A 131 -9.69 -21.36 -15.28
CA CYS A 131 -9.34 -21.20 -16.71
C CYS A 131 -9.27 -22.49 -17.54
N ASN A 132 -9.84 -23.62 -17.10
CA ASN A 132 -9.88 -24.86 -17.91
C ASN A 132 -11.31 -25.37 -18.14
N SER A 133 -12.23 -24.51 -18.61
CA SER A 133 -13.59 -24.97 -18.95
C SER A 133 -14.17 -24.41 -20.25
N TYR A 134 -13.38 -24.29 -21.32
CA TYR A 134 -13.94 -24.29 -22.68
C TYR A 134 -12.86 -24.49 -23.75
N GLU A 135 -12.65 -25.74 -24.15
CA GLU A 135 -12.50 -26.10 -25.56
C GLU A 135 -12.78 -27.60 -25.70
N GLN A 136 -14.07 -27.95 -25.64
CA GLN A 136 -14.58 -29.13 -26.33
C GLN A 136 -14.45 -28.86 -27.83
N VAL A 137 -13.34 -29.31 -28.43
CA VAL A 137 -13.31 -29.56 -29.86
C VAL A 137 -13.45 -31.05 -30.06
N GLU A 138 -14.66 -31.45 -30.44
CA GLU A 138 -15.03 -32.78 -30.89
C GLU A 138 -14.02 -33.30 -31.92
N SER A 139 -13.30 -34.37 -31.58
CA SER A 139 -12.67 -35.22 -32.60
C SER A 139 -13.64 -36.35 -32.93
N ALA A 140 -14.18 -36.30 -34.15
CA ALA A 140 -15.05 -37.31 -34.72
C ALA A 140 -14.42 -38.72 -34.67
N PRO A 141 -15.21 -39.79 -34.49
CA PRO A 141 -14.70 -41.16 -34.43
C PRO A 141 -14.28 -41.63 -35.83
N ASN A 142 -13.01 -42.00 -35.99
CA ASN A 142 -12.57 -42.68 -37.20
C ASN A 142 -13.14 -44.10 -37.23
N LEU A 143 -14.06 -44.31 -38.18
CA LEU A 143 -14.67 -45.58 -38.53
C LEU A 143 -13.59 -46.61 -38.91
N SER A 144 -13.58 -47.74 -38.19
CA SER A 144 -12.77 -48.91 -38.49
C SER A 144 -13.41 -49.71 -39.64
N THR A 145 -12.77 -49.75 -40.80
CA THR A 145 -13.06 -50.72 -41.85
C THR A 145 -12.07 -51.88 -41.76
N GLN A 146 -12.59 -53.03 -41.33
CA GLN A 146 -11.95 -54.34 -41.50
C GLN A 146 -11.65 -54.59 -42.97
N ASN A 147 -10.54 -55.26 -43.27
CA ASN A 147 -10.54 -56.37 -44.21
C ASN A 147 -9.44 -57.38 -43.92
N LYS A 148 -9.89 -58.63 -43.79
CA LYS A 148 -9.15 -59.88 -43.61
C LYS A 148 -8.80 -60.42 -45.00
N ALA A 149 -7.55 -60.81 -45.22
CA ALA A 149 -7.12 -61.59 -46.38
C ALA A 149 -6.18 -62.70 -45.91
N GLY A 150 -6.44 -63.93 -46.36
CA GLY A 150 -5.59 -65.12 -46.14
C GLY A 150 -6.11 -66.05 -45.07
#